data_AF-A0A932R581-F1
#
_entry.id   AF-A0A932R581-F1
#
_cell.length_a   1.000
_cell.length_b   1.000
_cell.length_c   1.000
_cell.angle_alpha   90.00
_cell.angle_beta   90.00
_cell.angle_gamma   90.00
#
_symmetry.space_group_name_H-M   'P 1'
#
loop_
_entity.id
_entity.type
_entity.pdbx_description
1 polymer ?
#
loop_
_entity_poly.entity_id
_entity_poly.type
_entity_poly.pdbx_seq_one_letter_code
_entity_poly.pdbx_strand_id
1 'polypeptide(L)'
;MEAFDKEGRISDHVPKEILKMYNVPGQDTVTQHSFERYLGDKGRDEQKIVDLAKIPSNSPITNFLYLSEAEKFESLKKMLTSEDSSQRKLAGEFIGQTSRLSELQDVALKFVEKNLSFKDPSHDIIAAEMISCIPINKRTGILLYLLETGDEKTQLTASTQLWSVPLDAESEVNALISKITDLINIALSANSPDSDLFAAQLLVNAPEGTITKAINRILDTTNYAAQVAALEAMLYVKHSERFQLIKKALNSHSYKVRNAAASFIFSLSGHEQTELQSMLTKSINQAVSSNDTESQLNAAEMIRFAPIRQQVFLIEDILNKTNNTEVSKMSLRAMRNLNKEERREVLELAIDKLGNALVEAPLYDSGDISEDAFKRKKFEKTGSGTTLLGGRLKGKSIVRHIEPQAFLAWQKIYEDEALWRQKGFDYVPIEPIQSFRLNKNGLVDVYSGVLDLNLETWLEMTDMFAMELVDAKLKILSLLERNRFNHGHVHDRNFSLRFFRDENGRVDFTKKPRLYLIDFDAATYNN
;
A
#
# COMPACT_ATOMS: atom_id res chain seq x y z
N MET A 1 15.52 24.93 26.33
CA MET A 1 16.94 24.57 26.54
C MET A 1 17.79 25.52 25.72
N GLU A 2 18.57 26.38 26.36
CA GLU A 2 19.58 27.20 25.66
C GLU A 2 20.83 26.35 25.44
N ALA A 3 20.85 25.59 24.33
CA ALA A 3 21.93 24.66 23.97
C ALA A 3 23.09 25.32 23.21
N PHE A 4 23.04 26.65 23.01
CA PHE A 4 23.97 27.38 22.15
C PHE A 4 24.53 28.60 22.84
N ASP A 5 25.81 28.86 22.57
CA ASP A 5 26.36 30.20 22.76
C ASP A 5 25.81 31.16 21.69
N LYS A 6 26.17 32.45 21.83
CA LYS A 6 25.75 33.51 20.90
C LYS A 6 26.25 33.30 19.46
N GLU A 7 27.11 32.30 19.23
CA GLU A 7 27.76 32.02 17.96
C GLU A 7 27.19 30.75 17.30
N GLY A 8 26.16 30.15 17.90
CA GLY A 8 25.50 28.96 17.36
C GLY A 8 26.36 27.70 17.49
N ARG A 9 27.41 27.71 18.32
CA ARG A 9 28.15 26.50 18.65
C ARG A 9 27.39 25.77 19.73
N ILE A 10 27.38 24.45 19.64
CA ILE A 10 26.92 23.60 20.74
C ILE A 10 27.81 23.97 21.92
N SER A 11 27.20 24.46 23.01
CA SER A 11 27.98 24.64 24.23
C SER A 11 28.52 23.27 24.63
N ASP A 12 29.69 23.18 25.27
CA ASP A 12 30.27 21.91 25.77
C ASP A 12 29.35 21.11 26.72
N HIS A 13 28.09 21.55 26.90
CA HIS A 13 27.13 21.14 27.90
C HIS A 13 25.93 20.36 27.34
N VAL A 14 25.86 19.96 26.06
CA VAL A 14 24.86 18.95 25.67
C VAL A 14 25.24 17.65 26.38
N PRO A 15 24.46 17.18 27.37
CA PRO A 15 24.85 16.03 28.16
C PRO A 15 24.98 14.81 27.24
N LYS A 16 26.10 14.09 27.34
CA LYS A 16 26.34 12.86 26.55
C LYS A 16 25.21 11.85 26.74
N GLU A 17 24.51 11.92 27.86
CA GLU A 17 23.33 11.12 28.22
C GLU A 17 22.10 11.41 27.34
N ILE A 18 21.95 12.63 26.83
CA ILE A 18 20.86 12.99 25.90
C ILE A 18 21.16 12.42 24.51
N LEU A 19 22.40 12.58 24.02
CA LEU A 19 22.81 12.05 22.72
C LEU A 19 22.63 10.52 22.61
N LYS A 20 22.73 9.79 23.73
CA LYS A 20 22.46 8.34 23.77
C LYS A 20 21.02 7.99 23.37
N MET A 21 20.04 8.84 23.68
CA MET A 21 18.62 8.61 23.32
C MET A 21 18.39 8.70 21.81
N TYR A 22 19.19 9.50 21.10
CA TYR A 22 19.08 9.70 19.66
C TYR A 22 19.97 8.74 18.86
N ASN A 23 20.72 7.85 19.53
CA ASN A 23 21.55 6.86 18.88
C ASN A 23 20.69 5.84 18.11
N VAL A 24 21.02 5.60 16.85
CA VAL A 24 20.38 4.60 16.00
C VAL A 24 21.41 3.50 15.73
N PRO A 25 21.23 2.27 16.26
CA PRO A 25 22.24 1.22 16.17
C PRO A 25 22.76 0.99 14.75
N GLY A 26 24.09 0.90 14.57
CA GLY A 26 24.71 0.64 13.27
C GLY A 26 24.56 1.76 12.22
N GLN A 27 24.09 2.95 12.59
CA GLN A 27 24.36 4.17 11.81
C GLN A 27 25.61 4.80 12.46
N ASP A 28 26.81 4.44 11.96
CA ASP A 28 28.13 4.91 12.45
C ASP A 28 28.12 6.39 12.82
N THR A 29 28.73 6.80 13.95
CA THR A 29 29.25 8.16 14.35
C THR A 29 28.49 9.44 13.94
N VAL A 30 27.34 9.29 13.29
CA VAL A 30 26.52 10.28 12.62
C VAL A 30 25.48 10.80 13.60
N THR A 31 25.18 10.10 14.70
CA THR A 31 24.24 10.62 15.70
C THR A 31 24.65 11.99 16.23
N GLN A 32 25.93 12.18 16.57
CA GLN A 32 26.40 13.49 17.01
C GLN A 32 26.28 14.47 15.84
N HIS A 33 26.99 14.23 14.73
CA HIS A 33 27.02 15.13 13.56
C HIS A 33 25.63 15.49 12.99
N SER A 34 24.70 14.54 12.92
CA SER A 34 23.31 14.75 12.53
C SER A 34 22.56 15.56 13.57
N PHE A 35 22.78 15.33 14.86
CA PHE A 35 22.20 16.17 15.90
C PHE A 35 22.75 17.60 15.81
N GLU A 36 24.05 17.81 15.59
CA GLU A 36 24.63 19.15 15.39
C GLU A 36 24.05 19.84 14.15
N ARG A 37 23.85 19.09 13.06
CA ARG A 37 23.22 19.58 11.85
C ARG A 37 21.75 19.97 12.09
N TYR A 38 20.98 19.09 12.71
CA TYR A 38 19.59 19.33 13.11
C TYR A 38 19.45 20.61 13.94
N LEU A 39 20.33 20.76 14.92
CA LEU A 39 20.44 21.94 15.77
C LEU A 39 20.77 23.21 14.96
N GLY A 40 21.71 23.13 14.01
CA GLY A 40 22.01 24.23 13.10
C GLY A 40 20.86 24.59 12.15
N ASP A 41 20.08 23.62 11.71
CA ASP A 41 18.87 23.83 10.88
C ASP A 41 17.77 24.54 11.67
N LYS A 42 17.57 24.13 12.93
CA LYS A 42 16.63 24.76 13.87
C LYS A 42 16.90 26.25 14.02
N GLY A 43 18.15 26.65 14.25
CA GLY A 43 18.53 28.06 14.32
C GLY A 43 18.29 28.86 13.02
N ARG A 44 18.25 28.21 11.84
CA ARG A 44 18.09 28.88 10.54
C ARG A 44 16.64 29.01 10.08
N ASP A 45 15.84 27.96 10.26
CA ASP A 45 14.56 27.83 9.56
C ASP A 45 13.34 27.67 10.48
N GLU A 46 13.50 27.30 11.75
CA GLU A 46 12.36 26.99 12.64
C GLU A 46 11.34 28.12 12.73
N GLN A 47 11.79 29.36 12.95
CA GLN A 47 10.88 30.50 13.07
C GLN A 47 10.04 30.72 11.80
N LYS A 48 10.65 30.55 10.61
CA LYS A 48 9.92 30.67 9.34
C LYS A 48 8.87 29.57 9.18
N ILE A 49 9.21 28.36 9.62
CA ILE A 49 8.29 27.22 9.60
C ILE A 49 7.13 27.47 10.58
N VAL A 50 7.39 27.97 11.79
CA VAL A 50 6.37 28.36 12.77
C VAL A 50 5.44 29.43 12.22
N ASP A 51 5.96 30.40 11.48
CA ASP A 51 5.15 31.47 10.88
C ASP A 51 4.30 30.96 9.71
N LEU A 52 4.83 30.08 8.86
CA LEU A 52 4.05 29.42 7.81
C LEU A 52 2.98 28.47 8.36
N ALA A 53 3.25 27.78 9.47
CA ALA A 53 2.31 26.86 10.09
C ALA A 53 1.03 27.55 10.61
N LYS A 54 1.03 28.88 10.75
CA LYS A 54 -0.15 29.67 11.11
C LYS A 54 -1.08 29.95 9.92
N ILE A 55 -0.63 29.71 8.69
CA ILE A 55 -1.41 29.90 7.47
C ILE A 55 -2.21 28.61 7.18
N PRO A 56 -3.53 28.69 6.93
CA PRO A 56 -4.34 27.52 6.54
C PRO A 56 -3.77 26.80 5.31
N SER A 57 -3.83 25.47 5.28
CA SER A 57 -3.30 24.66 4.15
C SER A 57 -3.99 25.01 2.83
N ASN A 58 -3.24 24.98 1.72
CA ASN A 58 -3.79 25.17 0.37
C ASN A 58 -4.41 23.89 -0.24
N SER A 59 -4.40 22.76 0.47
CA SER A 59 -4.95 21.50 -0.04
C SER A 59 -6.49 21.45 0.08
N PRO A 60 -7.26 21.40 -1.02
CA PRO A 60 -8.72 21.37 -0.98
C PRO A 60 -9.28 20.16 -0.22
N ILE A 61 -8.62 18.99 -0.33
CA ILE A 61 -8.98 17.76 0.40
C ILE A 61 -8.83 17.97 1.90
N THR A 62 -7.65 18.47 2.30
CA THR A 62 -7.33 18.72 3.71
C THR A 62 -8.34 19.68 4.30
N ASN A 63 -8.60 20.79 3.60
CA ASN A 63 -9.59 21.78 4.05
C ASN A 63 -10.99 21.20 4.15
N PHE A 64 -11.43 20.37 3.18
CA PHE A 64 -12.75 19.74 3.20
C PHE A 64 -12.91 18.75 4.36
N LEU A 65 -11.89 17.94 4.65
CA LEU A 65 -11.94 16.96 5.73
C LEU A 65 -12.04 17.60 7.13
N TYR A 66 -11.55 18.83 7.29
CA TYR A 66 -11.64 19.60 8.53
C TYR A 66 -12.93 20.41 8.69
N LEU A 67 -13.78 20.46 7.67
CA LEU A 67 -15.10 21.11 7.77
C LEU A 67 -16.01 20.35 8.74
N SER A 68 -16.85 21.07 9.47
CA SER A 68 -17.98 20.46 10.19
C SER A 68 -18.93 19.78 9.19
N GLU A 69 -19.76 18.83 9.66
CA GLU A 69 -20.71 18.15 8.77
C GLU A 69 -21.65 19.10 8.02
N ALA A 70 -22.05 20.22 8.64
CA ALA A 70 -22.85 21.25 7.99
C ALA A 70 -22.09 21.98 6.88
N GLU A 71 -20.83 22.32 7.12
CA GLU A 71 -19.96 22.97 6.14
C GLU A 71 -19.59 22.03 4.99
N LYS A 72 -19.31 20.74 5.27
CA LYS A 72 -19.11 19.71 4.25
C LYS A 72 -20.32 19.62 3.33
N PHE A 73 -21.51 19.55 3.91
CA PHE A 73 -22.76 19.46 3.17
C PHE A 73 -22.97 20.66 2.23
N GLU A 74 -22.81 21.89 2.73
CA GLU A 74 -22.96 23.09 1.90
C GLU A 74 -21.86 23.20 0.83
N SER A 75 -20.62 22.81 1.17
CA SER A 75 -19.51 22.77 0.23
C SER A 75 -19.76 21.76 -0.90
N LEU A 76 -20.22 20.54 -0.58
CA LEU A 76 -20.60 19.53 -1.56
C LEU A 76 -21.72 20.01 -2.48
N LYS A 77 -22.77 20.60 -1.90
CA LYS A 77 -23.88 21.16 -2.68
C LYS A 77 -23.38 22.20 -3.67
N LYS A 78 -22.51 23.11 -3.24
CA LYS A 78 -21.88 24.12 -4.11
C LYS A 78 -21.04 23.46 -5.20
N MET A 79 -20.19 22.49 -4.85
CA MET A 79 -19.33 21.78 -5.80
C MET A 79 -20.13 21.00 -6.85
N LEU A 80 -21.19 20.29 -6.46
CA LEU A 80 -22.10 19.58 -7.37
C LEU A 80 -22.79 20.56 -8.33
N THR A 81 -23.20 21.73 -7.84
CA THR A 81 -23.83 22.74 -8.71
C THR A 81 -22.86 23.60 -9.51
N SER A 82 -21.54 23.38 -9.36
CA SER A 82 -20.52 24.21 -10.00
C SER A 82 -20.49 24.02 -11.52
N GLU A 83 -20.24 25.10 -12.26
CA GLU A 83 -19.94 25.04 -13.70
C GLU A 83 -18.50 24.57 -13.98
N ASP A 84 -17.61 24.60 -12.99
CA ASP A 84 -16.25 24.06 -13.09
C ASP A 84 -16.25 22.53 -12.93
N SER A 85 -15.82 21.82 -13.98
CA SER A 85 -15.72 20.35 -14.00
C SER A 85 -14.76 19.79 -12.94
N SER A 86 -13.72 20.54 -12.56
CA SER A 86 -12.77 20.12 -11.52
C SER A 86 -13.44 20.11 -10.14
N GLN A 87 -14.28 21.11 -9.85
CA GLN A 87 -15.07 21.15 -8.62
C GLN A 87 -16.11 20.03 -8.59
N ARG A 88 -16.75 19.75 -9.73
CA ARG A 88 -17.70 18.64 -9.87
C ARG A 88 -17.03 17.28 -9.62
N LYS A 89 -15.83 17.07 -10.15
CA LYS A 89 -15.05 15.86 -9.91
C LYS A 89 -14.69 15.69 -8.43
N LEU A 90 -14.21 16.75 -7.78
CA LEU A 90 -13.95 16.75 -6.33
C LEU A 90 -15.22 16.45 -5.52
N ALA A 91 -16.39 16.93 -5.97
CA ALA A 91 -17.66 16.62 -5.33
C ALA A 91 -17.92 15.11 -5.29
N GLY A 92 -17.67 14.40 -6.39
CA GLY A 92 -17.82 12.95 -6.46
C GLY A 92 -16.85 12.20 -5.54
N GLU A 93 -15.62 12.70 -5.39
CA GLU A 93 -14.64 12.14 -4.45
C GLU A 93 -15.06 12.35 -2.97
N PHE A 94 -15.75 13.44 -2.67
CA PHE A 94 -16.11 13.81 -1.30
C PHE A 94 -17.52 13.44 -0.87
N ILE A 95 -18.42 13.10 -1.80
CA ILE A 95 -19.85 12.92 -1.45
C ILE A 95 -20.08 11.79 -0.44
N GLY A 96 -19.23 10.76 -0.45
CA GLY A 96 -19.26 9.69 0.56
C GLY A 96 -18.78 10.11 1.96
N GLN A 97 -18.23 11.31 2.12
CA GLN A 97 -17.67 11.83 3.38
C GLN A 97 -18.67 12.63 4.22
N THR A 98 -19.93 12.73 3.77
CA THR A 98 -21.00 13.36 4.57
C THR A 98 -22.00 12.33 5.07
N SER A 99 -22.40 12.47 6.32
CA SER A 99 -23.49 11.71 6.94
C SER A 99 -24.88 12.06 6.38
N ARG A 100 -25.01 13.17 5.64
CA ARG A 100 -26.26 13.73 5.13
C ARG A 100 -26.52 13.39 3.65
N LEU A 101 -26.03 12.23 3.20
CA LEU A 101 -26.12 11.82 1.80
C LEU A 101 -27.56 11.78 1.26
N SER A 102 -28.53 11.37 2.08
CA SER A 102 -29.95 11.31 1.70
C SER A 102 -30.51 12.67 1.26
N GLU A 103 -30.01 13.77 1.85
CA GLU A 103 -30.44 15.13 1.53
C GLU A 103 -29.80 15.68 0.25
N LEU A 104 -28.75 15.02 -0.26
CA LEU A 104 -28.08 15.39 -1.51
C LEU A 104 -28.57 14.60 -2.72
N GLN A 105 -29.42 13.57 -2.54
CA GLN A 105 -29.77 12.66 -3.64
C GLN A 105 -30.40 13.37 -4.85
N ASP A 106 -31.32 14.31 -4.62
CA ASP A 106 -31.93 15.08 -5.72
C ASP A 106 -30.95 16.02 -6.42
N VAL A 107 -29.97 16.56 -5.67
CA VAL A 107 -28.90 17.40 -6.23
C VAL A 107 -27.95 16.54 -7.05
N ALA A 108 -27.58 15.37 -6.54
CA ALA A 108 -26.77 14.38 -7.23
C ALA A 108 -27.47 13.85 -8.50
N LEU A 109 -28.79 13.64 -8.46
CA LEU A 109 -29.55 13.23 -9.65
C LEU A 109 -29.49 14.30 -10.74
N LYS A 110 -29.79 15.56 -10.41
CA LYS A 110 -29.70 16.67 -11.38
C LYS A 110 -28.29 16.84 -11.94
N PHE A 111 -27.28 16.59 -11.10
CA PHE A 111 -25.88 16.58 -11.52
C PHE A 111 -25.61 15.46 -12.52
N VAL A 112 -26.04 14.23 -12.24
CA VAL A 112 -25.88 13.08 -13.14
C VAL A 112 -26.58 13.37 -14.46
N GLU A 113 -27.85 13.79 -14.44
CA GLU A 113 -28.61 14.16 -15.64
C GLU A 113 -27.93 15.27 -16.45
N LYS A 114 -27.38 16.29 -15.79
CA LYS A 114 -26.61 17.36 -16.45
C LYS A 114 -25.36 16.80 -17.12
N ASN A 115 -24.60 15.91 -16.45
CA ASN A 115 -23.40 15.32 -17.02
C ASN A 115 -23.72 14.49 -18.27
N LEU A 116 -24.75 13.64 -18.21
CA LEU A 116 -25.21 12.83 -19.35
C LEU A 116 -25.71 13.71 -20.53
N SER A 117 -26.21 14.92 -20.25
CA SER A 117 -26.67 15.82 -21.30
C SER A 117 -25.55 16.36 -22.21
N PHE A 118 -24.29 16.34 -21.75
CA PHE A 118 -23.15 16.79 -22.56
C PHE A 118 -22.77 15.80 -23.66
N LYS A 119 -23.19 14.53 -23.57
CA LYS A 119 -22.87 13.45 -24.53
C LYS A 119 -21.37 13.33 -24.79
N ASP A 120 -20.60 13.44 -23.72
CA ASP A 120 -19.15 13.40 -23.74
C ASP A 120 -18.67 12.28 -22.78
N PRO A 121 -17.79 11.37 -23.22
CA PRO A 121 -17.38 10.23 -22.40
C PRO A 121 -16.77 10.61 -21.05
N SER A 122 -16.10 11.77 -20.96
CA SER A 122 -15.52 12.22 -19.68
C SER A 122 -16.57 12.68 -18.68
N HIS A 123 -17.77 13.05 -19.15
CA HIS A 123 -18.91 13.37 -18.29
C HIS A 123 -19.73 12.11 -17.96
N ASP A 124 -19.85 11.16 -18.90
CA ASP A 124 -20.56 9.91 -18.66
C ASP A 124 -19.88 9.05 -17.58
N ILE A 125 -18.55 9.03 -17.53
CA ILE A 125 -17.82 8.34 -16.45
C ILE A 125 -18.08 9.00 -15.08
N ILE A 126 -18.12 10.33 -15.01
CA ILE A 126 -18.43 11.06 -13.77
C ILE A 126 -19.87 10.75 -13.34
N ALA A 127 -20.79 10.67 -14.30
CA ALA A 127 -22.17 10.25 -14.05
C ALA A 127 -22.24 8.81 -13.51
N ALA A 128 -21.46 7.88 -14.08
CA ALA A 128 -21.38 6.49 -13.64
C ALA A 128 -20.82 6.35 -12.22
N GLU A 129 -19.78 7.11 -11.85
CA GLU A 129 -19.19 7.12 -10.51
C GLU A 129 -20.20 7.59 -9.43
N MET A 130 -21.21 8.38 -9.82
CA MET A 130 -22.17 9.02 -8.91
C MET A 130 -23.47 8.24 -8.71
N ILE A 131 -23.66 7.09 -9.36
CA ILE A 131 -24.94 6.35 -9.33
C ILE A 131 -25.35 5.91 -7.92
N SER A 132 -24.41 5.51 -7.08
CA SER A 132 -24.70 5.13 -5.70
C SER A 132 -25.23 6.29 -4.84
N CYS A 133 -25.11 7.53 -5.32
CA CYS A 133 -25.50 8.75 -4.61
C CYS A 133 -26.86 9.32 -5.04
N ILE A 134 -27.48 8.81 -6.10
CA ILE A 134 -28.80 9.28 -6.58
C ILE A 134 -29.95 8.45 -5.98
N PRO A 135 -31.22 8.89 -6.09
CA PRO A 135 -32.37 8.14 -5.60
C PRO A 135 -32.43 6.73 -6.20
N ILE A 136 -32.72 5.74 -5.35
CA ILE A 136 -32.58 4.33 -5.70
C ILE A 136 -33.44 3.92 -6.90
N ASN A 137 -34.65 4.47 -7.01
CA ASN A 137 -35.60 4.25 -8.09
C ASN A 137 -35.21 4.91 -9.44
N LYS A 138 -34.07 5.62 -9.50
CA LYS A 138 -33.54 6.24 -10.72
C LYS A 138 -32.29 5.54 -11.26
N ARG A 139 -31.67 4.67 -10.45
CA ARG A 139 -30.35 4.08 -10.76
C ARG A 139 -30.41 3.17 -11.98
N THR A 140 -31.36 2.25 -12.04
CA THR A 140 -31.47 1.26 -13.12
C THR A 140 -31.51 1.89 -14.50
N GLY A 141 -32.41 2.86 -14.72
CA GLY A 141 -32.58 3.48 -16.03
C GLY A 141 -31.32 4.18 -16.52
N ILE A 142 -30.61 4.85 -15.61
CA ILE A 142 -29.35 5.52 -15.94
C ILE A 142 -28.23 4.50 -16.18
N LEU A 143 -28.16 3.43 -15.38
CA LEU A 143 -27.18 2.35 -15.59
C LEU A 143 -27.38 1.66 -16.94
N LEU A 144 -28.62 1.36 -17.33
CA LEU A 144 -28.93 0.80 -18.64
C LEU A 144 -28.46 1.74 -19.75
N TYR A 145 -28.77 3.03 -19.65
CA TYR A 145 -28.30 4.04 -20.60
C TYR A 145 -26.77 4.03 -20.73
N LEU A 146 -26.06 4.11 -19.60
CA LEU A 146 -24.59 4.11 -19.58
C LEU A 146 -23.98 2.82 -20.15
N LEU A 147 -24.57 1.66 -19.88
CA LEU A 147 -24.14 0.37 -20.44
C LEU A 147 -24.44 0.25 -21.95
N GLU A 148 -25.43 0.98 -22.46
CA GLU A 148 -25.81 0.97 -23.87
C GLU A 148 -25.01 1.95 -24.72
N THR A 149 -24.75 3.15 -24.20
CA THR A 149 -24.21 4.27 -24.99
C THR A 149 -22.81 4.70 -24.57
N GLY A 150 -22.37 4.32 -23.37
CA GLY A 150 -21.05 4.68 -22.86
C GLY A 150 -19.91 4.02 -23.64
N ASP A 151 -18.72 4.60 -23.55
CA ASP A 151 -17.49 3.93 -23.99
C ASP A 151 -17.10 2.79 -23.03
N GLU A 152 -16.08 1.98 -23.38
CA GLU A 152 -15.66 0.83 -22.57
C GLU A 152 -15.38 1.22 -21.10
N LYS A 153 -14.76 2.39 -20.87
CA LYS A 153 -14.44 2.87 -19.52
C LYS A 153 -15.70 3.20 -18.74
N THR A 154 -16.65 3.90 -19.36
CA THR A 154 -17.96 4.23 -18.78
C THR A 154 -18.77 2.97 -18.50
N GLN A 155 -18.82 2.03 -19.45
CA GLN A 155 -19.52 0.75 -19.31
C GLN A 155 -18.94 -0.07 -18.16
N LEU A 156 -17.61 -0.12 -18.03
CA LEU A 156 -16.96 -0.78 -16.91
C LEU A 156 -17.35 -0.13 -15.58
N THR A 157 -17.21 1.19 -15.45
CA THR A 157 -17.61 1.93 -14.24
C THR A 157 -19.08 1.69 -13.90
N ALA A 158 -19.98 1.78 -14.88
CA ALA A 158 -21.40 1.52 -14.69
C ALA A 158 -21.66 0.09 -14.20
N SER A 159 -20.94 -0.90 -14.74
CA SER A 159 -21.07 -2.30 -14.29
C SER A 159 -20.71 -2.47 -12.81
N THR A 160 -19.71 -1.75 -12.31
CA THR A 160 -19.32 -1.81 -10.88
C THR A 160 -20.37 -1.25 -9.94
N GLN A 161 -21.39 -0.56 -10.45
CA GLN A 161 -22.46 0.04 -9.65
C GLN A 161 -23.71 -0.84 -9.57
N LEU A 162 -23.71 -2.07 -10.11
CA LEU A 162 -24.88 -2.96 -10.07
C LEU A 162 -25.37 -3.26 -8.65
N TRP A 163 -24.47 -3.34 -7.66
CA TRP A 163 -24.81 -3.54 -6.25
C TRP A 163 -25.68 -2.42 -5.67
N SER A 164 -25.73 -1.25 -6.32
CA SER A 164 -26.50 -0.09 -5.86
C SER A 164 -27.99 -0.17 -6.26
N VAL A 165 -28.39 -1.14 -7.08
CA VAL A 165 -29.78 -1.38 -7.52
C VAL A 165 -30.53 -2.21 -6.47
N PRO A 166 -31.81 -1.92 -6.17
CA PRO A 166 -32.60 -2.72 -5.23
C PRO A 166 -32.71 -4.19 -5.63
N LEU A 167 -32.59 -5.10 -4.66
CA LEU A 167 -32.74 -6.54 -4.90
C LEU A 167 -34.18 -6.96 -5.21
N ASP A 168 -35.19 -6.19 -4.79
CA ASP A 168 -36.60 -6.43 -5.09
C ASP A 168 -36.99 -6.05 -6.52
N ALA A 169 -36.07 -5.42 -7.28
CA ALA A 169 -36.23 -5.09 -8.70
C ALA A 169 -35.64 -6.18 -9.62
N GLU A 170 -36.04 -7.44 -9.41
CA GLU A 170 -35.45 -8.60 -10.10
C GLU A 170 -35.44 -8.46 -11.63
N SER A 171 -36.53 -7.97 -12.23
CA SER A 171 -36.62 -7.76 -13.68
C SER A 171 -35.63 -6.71 -14.20
N GLU A 172 -35.38 -5.66 -13.40
CA GLU A 172 -34.46 -4.57 -13.73
C GLU A 172 -33.00 -5.03 -13.63
N VAL A 173 -32.68 -5.76 -12.56
CA VAL A 173 -31.36 -6.39 -12.38
C VAL A 173 -31.08 -7.37 -13.51
N ASN A 174 -32.06 -8.19 -13.90
CA ASN A 174 -31.92 -9.12 -15.02
C ASN A 174 -31.67 -8.41 -16.36
N ALA A 175 -32.29 -7.25 -16.60
CA ALA A 175 -32.01 -6.46 -17.80
C ALA A 175 -30.57 -5.94 -17.83
N LEU A 176 -30.05 -5.45 -16.70
CA LEU A 176 -28.66 -5.01 -16.57
C LEU A 176 -27.67 -6.18 -16.78
N ILE A 177 -27.94 -7.34 -16.16
CA ILE A 177 -27.11 -8.55 -16.31
C ILE A 177 -27.12 -9.06 -17.75
N SER A 178 -28.28 -9.03 -18.42
CA SER A 178 -28.38 -9.37 -19.84
C SER A 178 -27.51 -8.45 -20.68
N LYS A 179 -27.55 -7.14 -20.41
CA LYS A 179 -26.74 -6.16 -21.14
C LYS A 179 -25.24 -6.38 -20.95
N ILE A 180 -24.79 -6.67 -19.73
CA ILE A 180 -23.40 -7.02 -19.44
C ILE A 180 -22.98 -8.29 -20.20
N THR A 181 -23.86 -9.29 -20.24
CA THR A 181 -23.62 -10.53 -21.00
C THR A 181 -23.42 -10.24 -22.48
N ASP A 182 -24.23 -9.35 -23.07
CA ASP A 182 -24.10 -8.94 -24.47
C ASP A 182 -22.75 -8.23 -24.72
N LEU A 183 -22.37 -7.30 -23.84
CA LEU A 183 -21.07 -6.60 -23.93
C LEU A 183 -19.89 -7.58 -23.88
N ILE A 184 -19.91 -8.54 -22.95
CA ILE A 184 -18.89 -9.60 -22.87
C ILE A 184 -18.80 -10.39 -24.17
N ASN A 185 -19.95 -10.81 -24.72
CA ASN A 185 -19.98 -11.60 -25.95
C ASN A 185 -19.47 -10.80 -27.16
N ILE A 186 -19.84 -9.52 -27.26
CA ILE A 186 -19.36 -8.60 -28.31
C ILE A 186 -17.84 -8.47 -28.21
N ALA A 187 -17.33 -8.19 -27.01
CA ALA A 187 -15.90 -8.00 -26.76
C ALA A 187 -15.08 -9.28 -27.08
N LEU A 188 -15.53 -10.45 -26.62
CA LEU A 188 -14.88 -11.72 -26.94
C LEU A 188 -14.93 -12.09 -28.42
N SER A 189 -15.94 -11.60 -29.16
CA SER A 189 -16.06 -11.80 -30.61
C SER A 189 -15.10 -10.93 -31.41
N ALA A 190 -14.64 -9.80 -30.85
CA ALA A 190 -13.66 -8.93 -31.49
C ALA A 190 -12.26 -9.54 -31.58
N ASN A 191 -11.94 -10.52 -30.71
CA ASN A 191 -10.65 -11.24 -30.68
C ASN A 191 -9.44 -10.31 -30.62
N SER A 192 -9.51 -9.23 -29.83
CA SER A 192 -8.42 -8.29 -29.63
C SER A 192 -7.95 -8.30 -28.16
N PRO A 193 -6.67 -8.00 -27.87
CA PRO A 193 -6.20 -7.95 -26.49
C PRO A 193 -7.01 -6.99 -25.60
N ASP A 194 -7.33 -5.79 -26.10
CA ASP A 194 -8.08 -4.79 -25.32
C ASP A 194 -9.51 -5.27 -25.05
N SER A 195 -10.17 -5.87 -26.05
CA SER A 195 -11.51 -6.44 -25.89
C SER A 195 -11.52 -7.65 -24.94
N ASP A 196 -10.49 -8.49 -24.94
CA ASP A 196 -10.37 -9.61 -23.99
C ASP A 196 -10.26 -9.09 -22.54
N LEU A 197 -9.48 -8.02 -22.33
CA LEU A 197 -9.33 -7.40 -21.02
C LEU A 197 -10.63 -6.75 -20.56
N PHE A 198 -11.31 -6.02 -21.44
CA PHE A 198 -12.61 -5.42 -21.16
C PHE A 198 -13.65 -6.50 -20.80
N ALA A 199 -13.72 -7.58 -21.59
CA ALA A 199 -14.58 -8.72 -21.30
C ALA A 199 -14.28 -9.34 -19.94
N ALA A 200 -12.99 -9.53 -19.60
CA ALA A 200 -12.55 -10.09 -18.34
C ALA A 200 -13.01 -9.25 -17.13
N GLN A 201 -12.88 -7.93 -17.22
CA GLN A 201 -13.25 -7.01 -16.15
C GLN A 201 -14.76 -6.96 -15.87
N LEU A 202 -15.60 -7.26 -16.88
CA LEU A 202 -17.06 -7.34 -16.72
C LEU A 202 -17.54 -8.62 -16.02
N LEU A 203 -16.71 -9.68 -15.95
CA LEU A 203 -17.16 -11.01 -15.51
C LEU A 203 -17.68 -11.07 -14.08
N VAL A 204 -17.18 -10.22 -13.18
CA VAL A 204 -17.61 -10.19 -11.78
C VAL A 204 -19.10 -9.84 -11.62
N ASN A 205 -19.72 -9.25 -12.65
CA ASN A 205 -21.12 -8.87 -12.71
C ASN A 205 -21.95 -9.72 -13.68
N ALA A 206 -21.34 -10.75 -14.29
CA ALA A 206 -22.00 -11.62 -15.26
C ALA A 206 -22.75 -12.78 -14.58
N PRO A 207 -23.72 -13.42 -15.25
CA PRO A 207 -24.35 -14.60 -14.69
C PRO A 207 -23.38 -15.80 -14.75
N GLU A 208 -23.47 -16.69 -13.76
CA GLU A 208 -22.56 -17.83 -13.57
C GLU A 208 -22.29 -18.64 -14.85
N GLY A 209 -23.33 -18.92 -15.65
CA GLY A 209 -23.18 -19.68 -16.91
C GLY A 209 -22.39 -18.96 -18.00
N THR A 210 -22.35 -17.63 -17.98
CA THR A 210 -21.50 -16.80 -18.86
C THR A 210 -20.07 -16.79 -18.37
N ILE A 211 -19.86 -16.71 -17.05
CA ILE A 211 -18.54 -16.62 -16.42
C ILE A 211 -17.65 -17.79 -16.84
N THR A 212 -18.10 -19.04 -16.64
CA THR A 212 -17.29 -20.23 -16.97
C THR A 212 -16.84 -20.25 -18.42
N LYS A 213 -17.76 -19.95 -19.36
CA LYS A 213 -17.48 -19.95 -20.80
C LYS A 213 -16.47 -18.87 -21.18
N ALA A 214 -16.65 -17.67 -20.65
CA ALA A 214 -15.79 -16.53 -20.91
C ALA A 214 -14.39 -16.74 -20.31
N ILE A 215 -14.27 -17.19 -19.05
CA ILE A 215 -12.97 -17.52 -18.46
C ILE A 215 -12.26 -18.57 -19.32
N ASN A 216 -12.95 -19.66 -19.68
CA ASN A 216 -12.33 -20.69 -20.51
C ASN A 216 -11.79 -20.11 -21.83
N ARG A 217 -12.57 -19.25 -22.50
CA ARG A 217 -12.16 -18.59 -23.75
C ARG A 217 -10.97 -17.65 -23.56
N ILE A 218 -11.00 -16.81 -22.52
CA ILE A 218 -9.94 -15.83 -22.23
C ILE A 218 -8.63 -16.55 -21.85
N LEU A 219 -8.70 -17.68 -21.15
CA LEU A 219 -7.52 -18.51 -20.85
C LEU A 219 -6.84 -19.11 -22.09
N ASP A 220 -7.50 -19.12 -23.25
CA ASP A 220 -6.90 -19.54 -24.53
C ASP A 220 -6.21 -18.39 -25.29
N THR A 221 -6.34 -17.15 -24.83
CA THR A 221 -5.73 -15.99 -25.51
C THR A 221 -4.26 -15.85 -25.12
N THR A 222 -3.55 -14.88 -25.70
CA THR A 222 -2.16 -14.56 -25.31
C THR A 222 -2.09 -13.36 -24.35
N ASN A 223 -3.23 -12.70 -24.07
CA ASN A 223 -3.27 -11.54 -23.20
C ASN A 223 -3.30 -11.96 -21.72
N TYR A 224 -2.13 -12.00 -21.08
CA TYR A 224 -2.05 -12.39 -19.68
C TYR A 224 -2.80 -11.44 -18.73
N ALA A 225 -2.96 -10.15 -19.07
CA ALA A 225 -3.70 -9.21 -18.23
C ALA A 225 -5.18 -9.57 -18.22
N ALA A 226 -5.75 -9.90 -19.38
CA ALA A 226 -7.11 -10.42 -19.48
C ALA A 226 -7.26 -11.76 -18.74
N GLN A 227 -6.29 -12.66 -18.87
CA GLN A 227 -6.29 -13.94 -18.15
C GLN A 227 -6.31 -13.75 -16.62
N VAL A 228 -5.45 -12.88 -16.09
CA VAL A 228 -5.42 -12.59 -14.65
C VAL A 228 -6.74 -11.96 -14.19
N ALA A 229 -7.24 -10.95 -14.91
CA ALA A 229 -8.53 -10.32 -14.60
C ALA A 229 -9.70 -11.32 -14.64
N ALA A 230 -9.71 -12.24 -15.61
CA ALA A 230 -10.76 -13.25 -15.72
C ALA A 230 -10.73 -14.24 -14.54
N LEU A 231 -9.55 -14.55 -14.02
CA LEU A 231 -9.42 -15.40 -12.84
C LEU A 231 -9.97 -14.74 -11.57
N GLU A 232 -10.09 -13.42 -11.48
CA GLU A 232 -10.74 -12.76 -10.33
C GLU A 232 -12.22 -13.15 -10.21
N ALA A 233 -12.87 -13.45 -11.34
CA ALA A 233 -14.26 -13.95 -11.36
C ALA A 233 -14.40 -15.45 -11.01
N MET A 234 -13.29 -16.17 -10.73
CA MET A 234 -13.31 -17.61 -10.41
C MET A 234 -14.17 -17.95 -9.19
N LEU A 235 -14.30 -17.02 -8.23
CA LEU A 235 -15.13 -17.21 -7.04
C LEU A 235 -16.62 -17.37 -7.37
N TYR A 236 -17.06 -16.90 -8.53
CA TYR A 236 -18.44 -16.97 -9.00
C TYR A 236 -18.70 -18.16 -9.95
N VAL A 237 -17.67 -18.95 -10.25
CA VAL A 237 -17.81 -20.18 -11.05
C VAL A 237 -18.37 -21.32 -10.20
N LYS A 238 -19.20 -22.19 -10.78
CA LYS A 238 -19.67 -23.44 -10.15
C LYS A 238 -18.50 -24.25 -9.63
N HIS A 239 -18.60 -24.75 -8.39
CA HIS A 239 -17.54 -25.58 -7.79
C HIS A 239 -17.11 -26.74 -8.71
N SER A 240 -18.04 -27.40 -9.39
CA SER A 240 -17.76 -28.52 -10.30
C SER A 240 -16.95 -28.15 -11.56
N GLU A 241 -16.87 -26.87 -11.91
CA GLU A 241 -16.17 -26.39 -13.12
C GLU A 241 -14.80 -25.77 -12.80
N ARG A 242 -14.59 -25.33 -11.55
CA ARG A 242 -13.36 -24.63 -11.12
C ARG A 242 -12.10 -25.45 -11.36
N PHE A 243 -12.13 -26.75 -11.06
CA PHE A 243 -10.96 -27.62 -11.17
C PHE A 243 -10.32 -27.56 -12.57
N GLN A 244 -11.12 -27.66 -13.64
CA GLN A 244 -10.60 -27.63 -15.01
C GLN A 244 -10.05 -26.27 -15.40
N LEU A 245 -10.69 -25.18 -14.98
CA LEU A 245 -10.21 -23.82 -15.28
C LEU A 245 -8.90 -23.50 -14.54
N ILE A 246 -8.80 -23.87 -13.26
CA ILE A 246 -7.57 -23.68 -12.48
C ILE A 246 -6.45 -24.53 -13.07
N LYS A 247 -6.73 -25.79 -13.42
CA LYS A 247 -5.77 -26.68 -14.10
C LYS A 247 -5.26 -26.07 -15.40
N LYS A 248 -6.15 -25.52 -16.22
CA LYS A 248 -5.81 -24.85 -17.48
C LYS A 248 -4.91 -23.63 -17.22
N ALA A 249 -5.28 -22.77 -16.27
CA ALA A 249 -4.53 -21.57 -15.93
C ALA A 249 -3.15 -21.88 -15.31
N LEU A 250 -3.01 -22.94 -14.51
CA LEU A 250 -1.73 -23.41 -13.99
C LEU A 250 -0.77 -23.92 -15.08
N ASN A 251 -1.29 -24.32 -16.24
CA ASN A 251 -0.49 -24.67 -17.41
C ASN A 251 -0.20 -23.47 -18.34
N SER A 252 -0.61 -22.25 -17.97
CA SER A 252 -0.28 -21.05 -18.74
C SER A 252 1.23 -20.83 -18.79
N HIS A 253 1.72 -20.30 -19.92
CA HIS A 253 3.12 -19.87 -20.05
C HIS A 253 3.42 -18.65 -19.19
N SER A 254 2.41 -17.81 -18.92
CA SER A 254 2.55 -16.64 -18.05
C SER A 254 2.55 -17.05 -16.58
N TYR A 255 3.64 -16.74 -15.90
CA TYR A 255 3.75 -16.98 -14.46
C TYR A 255 2.70 -16.18 -13.67
N LYS A 256 2.28 -14.98 -14.13
CA LYS A 256 1.28 -14.15 -13.43
C LYS A 256 -0.06 -14.87 -13.36
N VAL A 257 -0.39 -15.57 -14.45
CA VAL A 257 -1.61 -16.36 -14.60
C VAL A 257 -1.52 -17.62 -13.75
N ARG A 258 -0.37 -18.31 -13.72
CA ARG A 258 -0.14 -19.45 -12.82
C ARG A 258 -0.27 -19.06 -11.35
N ASN A 259 0.30 -17.91 -10.96
CA ASN A 259 0.23 -17.40 -9.58
C ASN A 259 -1.20 -17.04 -9.19
N ALA A 260 -1.93 -16.33 -10.06
CA ALA A 260 -3.35 -16.03 -9.85
C ALA A 260 -4.17 -17.33 -9.70
N ALA A 261 -3.95 -18.32 -10.55
CA ALA A 261 -4.61 -19.62 -10.47
C ALA A 261 -4.29 -20.39 -9.19
N ALA A 262 -3.03 -20.35 -8.72
CA ALA A 262 -2.59 -21.02 -7.50
C ALA A 262 -3.37 -20.56 -6.27
N SER A 263 -3.81 -19.29 -6.23
CA SER A 263 -4.63 -18.76 -5.14
C SER A 263 -5.99 -19.44 -4.98
N PHE A 264 -6.52 -20.03 -6.06
CA PHE A 264 -7.82 -20.72 -6.06
C PHE A 264 -7.74 -22.20 -5.76
N ILE A 265 -6.55 -22.79 -5.60
CA ILE A 265 -6.38 -24.23 -5.29
C ILE A 265 -7.09 -24.59 -3.97
N PHE A 266 -7.08 -23.69 -2.98
CA PHE A 266 -7.76 -23.89 -1.70
C PHE A 266 -9.29 -23.82 -1.77
N SER A 267 -9.85 -23.41 -2.91
CA SER A 267 -11.31 -23.45 -3.14
C SER A 267 -11.83 -24.83 -3.56
N LEU A 268 -10.92 -25.81 -3.76
CA LEU A 268 -11.21 -27.20 -4.11
C LEU A 268 -11.00 -28.10 -2.88
N SER A 269 -11.51 -29.34 -2.96
CA SER A 269 -11.36 -30.33 -1.89
C SER A 269 -10.86 -31.68 -2.40
N GLY A 270 -10.29 -32.47 -1.48
CA GLY A 270 -9.93 -33.87 -1.72
C GLY A 270 -8.92 -34.07 -2.85
N HIS A 271 -9.30 -34.91 -3.83
CA HIS A 271 -8.39 -35.34 -4.89
C HIS A 271 -8.01 -34.20 -5.85
N GLU A 272 -8.97 -33.34 -6.21
CA GLU A 272 -8.75 -32.23 -7.14
C GLU A 272 -7.71 -31.25 -6.60
N GLN A 273 -7.83 -30.86 -5.33
CA GLN A 273 -6.87 -30.01 -4.65
C GLN A 273 -5.47 -30.65 -4.63
N THR A 274 -5.39 -31.94 -4.29
CA THR A 274 -4.12 -32.68 -4.21
C THR A 274 -3.42 -32.74 -5.56
N GLU A 275 -4.18 -32.97 -6.64
CA GLU A 275 -3.65 -33.00 -8.01
C GLU A 275 -3.05 -31.65 -8.40
N LEU A 276 -3.80 -30.56 -8.20
CA LEU A 276 -3.33 -29.22 -8.57
C LEU A 276 -2.14 -28.77 -7.71
N GLN A 277 -2.12 -29.13 -6.42
CA GLN A 277 -0.95 -28.89 -5.57
C GLN A 277 0.29 -29.63 -6.06
N SER A 278 0.15 -30.89 -6.50
CA SER A 278 1.27 -31.63 -7.10
C SER A 278 1.75 -30.97 -8.40
N MET A 279 0.84 -30.47 -9.24
CA MET A 279 1.20 -29.72 -10.44
C MET A 279 1.94 -28.43 -10.09
N LEU A 280 1.43 -27.69 -9.10
CA LEU A 280 2.02 -26.46 -8.60
C LEU A 280 3.46 -26.66 -8.14
N THR A 281 3.71 -27.66 -7.28
CA THR A 281 5.07 -27.95 -6.78
C THR A 281 6.05 -28.27 -7.91
N LYS A 282 5.61 -29.03 -8.93
CA LYS A 282 6.45 -29.30 -10.10
C LYS A 282 6.80 -28.01 -10.85
N SER A 283 5.82 -27.13 -11.05
CA SER A 283 6.03 -25.82 -11.68
C SER A 283 6.98 -24.94 -10.87
N ILE A 284 6.88 -24.93 -9.54
CA ILE A 284 7.78 -24.17 -8.67
C ILE A 284 9.22 -24.68 -8.83
N ASN A 285 9.44 -25.99 -8.69
CA ASN A 285 10.78 -26.58 -8.81
C ASN A 285 11.45 -26.29 -10.17
N GLN A 286 10.68 -26.34 -11.26
CA GLN A 286 11.17 -26.01 -12.60
C GLN A 286 11.57 -24.53 -12.70
N ALA A 287 10.73 -23.62 -12.18
CA ALA A 287 10.97 -22.19 -12.24
C ALA A 287 12.12 -21.74 -11.30
N VAL A 288 12.26 -22.34 -10.12
CA VAL A 288 13.41 -22.12 -9.22
C VAL A 288 14.73 -22.52 -9.88
N SER A 289 14.71 -23.60 -10.68
CA SER A 289 15.89 -24.09 -11.40
C SER A 289 16.17 -23.32 -12.71
N SER A 290 15.32 -22.36 -13.08
CA SER A 290 15.53 -21.53 -14.27
C SER A 290 16.54 -20.42 -13.99
N ASN A 291 17.18 -19.89 -15.04
CA ASN A 291 18.06 -18.71 -14.93
C ASN A 291 17.29 -17.37 -15.01
N ASP A 292 15.96 -17.43 -15.10
CA ASP A 292 15.13 -16.25 -15.23
C ASP A 292 14.67 -15.75 -13.86
N THR A 293 15.20 -14.61 -13.42
CA THR A 293 14.86 -13.99 -12.13
C THR A 293 13.36 -13.78 -11.95
N GLU A 294 12.66 -13.40 -13.02
CA GLU A 294 11.22 -13.15 -12.97
C GLU A 294 10.47 -14.46 -12.69
N SER A 295 10.80 -15.54 -13.40
CA SER A 295 10.28 -16.88 -13.10
C SER A 295 10.59 -17.35 -11.69
N GLN A 296 11.81 -17.11 -11.19
CA GLN A 296 12.21 -17.47 -9.82
C GLN A 296 11.39 -16.71 -8.76
N LEU A 297 11.20 -15.38 -8.92
CA LEU A 297 10.41 -14.56 -8.00
C LEU A 297 8.97 -15.07 -7.90
N ASN A 298 8.38 -15.44 -9.03
CA ASN A 298 7.02 -15.95 -9.06
C ASN A 298 6.92 -17.37 -8.49
N ALA A 299 7.93 -18.20 -8.72
CA ALA A 299 8.02 -19.50 -8.07
C ALA A 299 8.06 -19.35 -6.54
N ALA A 300 8.87 -18.41 -6.04
CA ALA A 300 8.98 -18.10 -4.62
C ALA A 300 7.64 -17.63 -4.02
N GLU A 301 6.92 -16.75 -4.73
CA GLU A 301 5.60 -16.29 -4.27
C GLU A 301 4.57 -17.44 -4.23
N MET A 302 4.62 -18.34 -5.20
CA MET A 302 3.68 -19.46 -5.33
C MET A 302 3.84 -20.53 -4.24
N ILE A 303 4.97 -20.55 -3.49
CA ILE A 303 5.20 -21.53 -2.40
C ILE A 303 4.08 -21.51 -1.37
N ARG A 304 3.51 -20.34 -1.06
CA ARG A 304 2.42 -20.22 -0.06
C ARG A 304 1.17 -21.04 -0.40
N PHE A 305 1.02 -21.46 -1.66
CA PHE A 305 -0.09 -22.27 -2.14
C PHE A 305 0.26 -23.77 -2.27
N ALA A 306 1.52 -24.15 -2.08
CA ALA A 306 1.98 -25.54 -2.07
C ALA A 306 1.51 -26.27 -0.80
N PRO A 307 1.50 -27.61 -0.76
CA PRO A 307 1.23 -28.36 0.47
C PRO A 307 2.17 -27.92 1.60
N ILE A 308 1.65 -27.71 2.82
CA ILE A 308 2.44 -27.23 3.97
C ILE A 308 3.74 -28.03 4.16
N ARG A 309 3.66 -29.37 4.08
CA ARG A 309 4.81 -30.27 4.21
C ARG A 309 5.90 -30.07 3.15
N GLN A 310 5.59 -29.44 2.03
CA GLN A 310 6.54 -29.14 0.96
C GLN A 310 7.04 -27.70 1.00
N GLN A 311 6.36 -26.79 1.71
CA GLN A 311 6.76 -25.38 1.77
C GLN A 311 8.14 -25.22 2.38
N VAL A 312 8.45 -25.93 3.48
CA VAL A 312 9.79 -25.94 4.11
C VAL A 312 10.86 -26.31 3.09
N PHE A 313 10.72 -27.46 2.44
CA PHE A 313 11.68 -27.94 1.44
C PHE A 313 11.86 -26.95 0.29
N LEU A 314 10.78 -26.36 -0.23
CA LEU A 314 10.85 -25.40 -1.32
C LEU A 314 11.57 -24.11 -0.92
N ILE A 315 11.34 -23.62 0.31
CA ILE A 315 12.03 -22.44 0.83
C ILE A 315 13.53 -22.73 1.00
N GLU A 316 13.88 -23.85 1.64
CA GLU A 316 15.26 -24.27 1.83
C GLU A 316 15.98 -24.47 0.49
N ASP A 317 15.30 -25.06 -0.50
CA ASP A 317 15.86 -25.27 -1.84
C ASP A 317 16.18 -23.95 -2.53
N ILE A 318 15.28 -22.96 -2.43
CA ILE A 318 15.54 -21.60 -2.92
C ILE A 318 16.74 -20.99 -2.18
N LEU A 319 16.72 -20.96 -0.85
CA LEU A 319 17.81 -20.37 -0.03
C LEU A 319 19.19 -20.97 -0.34
N ASN A 320 19.24 -22.25 -0.73
CA ASN A 320 20.48 -22.95 -1.05
C ASN A 320 20.89 -22.85 -2.52
N LYS A 321 19.95 -22.72 -3.47
CA LYS A 321 20.25 -22.75 -4.91
C LYS A 321 20.36 -21.38 -5.55
N THR A 322 19.63 -20.38 -5.07
CA THR A 322 19.70 -19.03 -5.64
C THR A 322 20.63 -18.13 -4.85
N ASN A 323 21.40 -17.31 -5.57
CA ASN A 323 22.14 -16.19 -5.00
C ASN A 323 21.33 -14.88 -5.08
N ASN A 324 20.09 -14.94 -5.59
CA ASN A 324 19.23 -13.78 -5.69
C ASN A 324 18.53 -13.52 -4.35
N THR A 325 19.02 -12.51 -3.64
CA THR A 325 18.48 -12.06 -2.35
C THR A 325 16.97 -11.81 -2.39
N GLU A 326 16.45 -11.21 -3.47
CA GLU A 326 15.03 -10.86 -3.56
C GLU A 326 14.15 -12.10 -3.74
N VAL A 327 14.61 -13.08 -4.52
CA VAL A 327 13.94 -14.39 -4.64
C VAL A 327 13.92 -15.10 -3.28
N SER A 328 15.04 -15.08 -2.57
CA SER A 328 15.15 -15.66 -1.23
C SER A 328 14.23 -14.96 -0.22
N LYS A 329 14.21 -13.63 -0.17
CA LYS A 329 13.28 -12.87 0.71
C LYS A 329 11.81 -13.17 0.37
N MET A 330 11.49 -13.25 -0.93
CA MET A 330 10.12 -13.55 -1.36
C MET A 330 9.65 -14.93 -0.89
N SER A 331 10.53 -15.95 -0.92
CA SER A 331 10.16 -17.30 -0.49
C SER A 331 9.85 -17.38 1.01
N LEU A 332 10.52 -16.57 1.83
CA LEU A 332 10.29 -16.48 3.28
C LEU A 332 8.87 -16.01 3.64
N ARG A 333 8.13 -15.36 2.74
CA ARG A 333 6.72 -15.00 2.99
C ARG A 333 5.81 -16.21 3.17
N ALA A 334 6.21 -17.38 2.66
CA ALA A 334 5.48 -18.63 2.87
C ALA A 334 5.64 -19.16 4.32
N MET A 335 6.62 -18.67 5.09
CA MET A 335 6.84 -19.10 6.47
C MET A 335 5.63 -18.89 7.37
N ARG A 336 4.77 -17.90 7.08
CA ARG A 336 3.53 -17.63 7.85
C ARG A 336 2.59 -18.85 7.96
N ASN A 337 2.68 -19.79 7.03
CA ASN A 337 1.85 -21.00 7.00
C ASN A 337 2.46 -22.17 7.79
N LEU A 338 3.73 -22.05 8.20
CA LEU A 338 4.48 -23.11 8.86
C LEU A 338 4.21 -23.10 10.38
N ASN A 339 4.42 -24.26 11.02
CA ASN A 339 4.34 -24.33 12.48
C ASN A 339 5.55 -23.59 13.13
N LYS A 340 5.58 -23.52 14.46
CA LYS A 340 6.61 -22.74 15.17
C LYS A 340 8.01 -23.33 14.98
N GLU A 341 8.13 -24.65 15.02
CA GLU A 341 9.38 -25.38 14.90
C GLU A 341 9.97 -25.24 13.49
N GLU A 342 9.15 -25.45 12.46
CA GLU A 342 9.53 -25.29 11.04
C GLU A 342 9.96 -23.85 10.73
N ARG A 343 9.23 -22.85 11.24
CA ARG A 343 9.63 -21.43 11.08
C ARG A 343 10.99 -21.15 11.68
N ARG A 344 11.29 -21.70 12.87
CA ARG A 344 12.58 -21.50 13.54
C ARG A 344 13.72 -22.07 12.68
N GLU A 345 13.56 -23.28 12.16
CA GLU A 345 14.59 -23.94 11.34
C GLU A 345 14.86 -23.18 10.03
N VAL A 346 13.80 -22.78 9.32
CA VAL A 346 13.93 -21.98 8.10
C VAL A 346 14.54 -20.61 8.38
N LEU A 347 14.20 -19.97 9.52
CA LEU A 347 14.78 -18.69 9.92
C LEU A 347 16.27 -18.80 10.22
N GLU A 348 16.70 -19.85 10.92
CA GLU A 348 18.13 -20.10 11.19
C GLU A 348 18.92 -20.23 9.89
N LEU A 349 18.39 -20.95 8.90
CA LEU A 349 18.98 -21.03 7.57
C LEU A 349 18.96 -19.66 6.86
N ALA A 350 17.87 -18.92 6.92
CA ALA A 350 17.77 -17.60 6.30
C ALA A 350 18.78 -16.60 6.89
N ILE A 351 18.99 -16.63 8.21
CA ILE A 351 20.01 -15.82 8.89
C ILE A 351 21.41 -16.17 8.38
N ASP A 352 21.73 -17.46 8.25
CA ASP A 352 23.02 -17.92 7.71
C ASP A 352 23.23 -17.47 6.25
N LYS A 353 22.22 -17.62 5.41
CA LYS A 353 22.32 -17.38 3.96
C LYS A 353 22.24 -15.91 3.57
N LEU A 354 21.39 -15.13 4.24
CA LEU A 354 21.10 -13.75 3.86
C LEU A 354 21.80 -12.73 4.77
N GLY A 355 22.08 -13.09 6.02
CA GLY A 355 22.70 -12.20 7.00
C GLY A 355 22.00 -10.84 7.08
N ASN A 356 22.73 -9.77 6.78
CA ASN A 356 22.20 -8.40 6.77
C ASN A 356 21.05 -8.20 5.79
N ALA A 357 21.09 -8.88 4.64
CA ALA A 357 20.10 -8.69 3.59
C ALA A 357 18.70 -9.09 4.05
N LEU A 358 18.59 -10.03 5.01
CA LEU A 358 17.31 -10.44 5.60
C LEU A 358 16.53 -9.26 6.19
N VAL A 359 17.24 -8.23 6.68
CA VAL A 359 16.62 -7.10 7.38
C VAL A 359 16.63 -5.78 6.63
N GLU A 360 17.08 -5.77 5.39
CA GLU A 360 17.10 -4.54 4.58
C GLU A 360 15.70 -3.98 4.35
N ALA A 361 15.58 -2.66 4.32
CA ALA A 361 14.31 -2.00 4.05
C ALA A 361 13.90 -2.19 2.58
N PRO A 362 12.63 -2.50 2.30
CA PRO A 362 12.16 -2.73 0.93
C PRO A 362 12.01 -1.46 0.09
N LEU A 363 12.42 -0.31 0.64
CA LEU A 363 12.20 1.01 0.07
C LEU A 363 12.89 1.19 -1.29
N TYR A 364 13.96 0.44 -1.54
CA TYR A 364 14.75 0.51 -2.77
C TYR A 364 14.53 -0.70 -3.70
N ASP A 365 13.64 -1.64 -3.35
CA ASP A 365 13.47 -2.92 -4.05
C ASP A 365 12.68 -2.79 -5.37
N SER A 366 12.09 -1.62 -5.65
CA SER A 366 11.41 -1.40 -6.93
C SER A 366 12.42 -1.50 -8.08
N GLY A 367 12.25 -2.49 -8.98
CA GLY A 367 13.17 -2.84 -10.07
C GLY A 367 13.54 -1.72 -11.05
N ASP A 368 12.87 -0.57 -10.97
CA ASP A 368 13.20 0.65 -11.71
C ASP A 368 14.32 1.50 -11.05
N ILE A 369 14.95 1.00 -9.99
CA ILE A 369 16.04 1.68 -9.28
C ILE A 369 17.33 0.91 -9.56
N SER A 370 17.95 1.14 -10.71
CA SER A 370 19.25 0.54 -10.98
C SER A 370 20.27 0.98 -9.93
N GLU A 371 21.17 0.06 -9.56
CA GLU A 371 21.94 0.17 -8.33
C GLU A 371 22.82 1.43 -8.23
N ASP A 372 23.20 2.02 -9.37
CA ASP A 372 24.17 3.11 -9.45
C ASP A 372 23.71 4.39 -10.19
N ALA A 373 22.51 4.45 -10.80
CA ALA A 373 22.25 5.48 -11.82
C ALA A 373 21.56 6.77 -11.34
N PHE A 374 20.92 6.81 -10.17
CA PHE A 374 20.12 7.96 -9.76
C PHE A 374 20.72 8.74 -8.58
N LYS A 375 20.59 10.07 -8.63
CA LYS A 375 20.93 10.94 -7.50
C LYS A 375 19.73 11.14 -6.56
N ARG A 376 18.56 11.35 -7.16
CA ARG A 376 17.27 11.58 -6.50
C ARG A 376 16.16 10.96 -7.33
N LYS A 377 15.23 10.26 -6.70
CA LYS A 377 14.04 9.68 -7.36
C LYS A 377 12.82 9.95 -6.50
N LYS A 378 11.74 10.45 -7.09
CA LYS A 378 10.46 10.59 -6.38
C LYS A 378 9.93 9.19 -6.05
N PHE A 379 9.58 8.98 -4.80
CA PHE A 379 8.87 7.79 -4.35
C PHE A 379 7.38 8.05 -4.54
N GLU A 380 6.75 7.27 -5.41
CA GLU A 380 5.32 7.40 -5.67
C GLU A 380 4.53 6.85 -4.48
N LYS A 381 3.91 7.76 -3.72
CA LYS A 381 2.97 7.45 -2.65
C LYS A 381 1.85 8.48 -2.60
N THR A 382 0.74 8.12 -1.97
CA THR A 382 -0.33 9.06 -1.63
C THR A 382 0.09 9.94 -0.45
N GLY A 383 -0.36 11.18 -0.40
CA GLY A 383 -0.03 12.11 0.68
C GLY A 383 1.24 12.92 0.39
N SER A 384 2.16 12.99 1.36
CA SER A 384 3.36 13.83 1.21
C SER A 384 4.35 13.26 0.21
N GLY A 385 5.13 14.14 -0.41
CA GLY A 385 6.21 13.71 -1.30
C GLY A 385 7.34 13.06 -0.50
N THR A 386 7.87 11.94 -0.99
CA THR A 386 9.14 11.38 -0.52
C THR A 386 10.12 11.30 -1.68
N THR A 387 11.37 11.68 -1.46
CA THR A 387 12.46 11.55 -2.42
C THR A 387 13.50 10.57 -1.89
N LEU A 388 13.74 9.50 -2.64
CA LEU A 388 14.82 8.56 -2.40
C LEU A 388 16.15 9.19 -2.84
N LEU A 389 17.18 9.02 -2.02
CA LEU A 389 18.55 9.43 -2.35
C LEU A 389 19.35 8.22 -2.84
N GLY A 390 20.16 8.43 -3.88
CA GLY A 390 21.07 7.41 -4.42
C GLY A 390 22.54 7.67 -4.07
N GLY A 391 23.45 6.97 -4.77
CA GLY A 391 24.89 7.03 -4.51
C GLY A 391 25.23 6.65 -3.05
N ARG A 392 26.14 7.41 -2.41
CA ARG A 392 26.59 7.13 -1.03
C ARG A 392 25.50 7.22 0.04
N LEU A 393 24.34 7.82 -0.28
CA LEU A 393 23.20 7.99 0.61
C LEU A 393 22.09 6.95 0.38
N LYS A 394 22.23 6.09 -0.65
CA LYS A 394 21.29 4.99 -0.91
C LYS A 394 21.21 4.09 0.32
N GLY A 395 19.98 3.80 0.74
CA GLY A 395 19.72 2.97 1.92
C GLY A 395 20.15 3.60 3.26
N LYS A 396 20.52 4.89 3.27
CA LYS A 396 20.96 5.60 4.48
C LYS A 396 20.09 6.78 4.82
N SER A 397 19.62 7.53 3.81
CA SER A 397 18.81 8.72 4.03
C SER A 397 17.79 8.94 2.92
N ILE A 398 16.64 9.48 3.29
CA ILE A 398 15.56 9.93 2.39
C ILE A 398 15.15 11.35 2.74
N VAL A 399 14.43 12.00 1.82
CA VAL A 399 13.86 13.33 2.06
C VAL A 399 12.34 13.24 2.06
N ARG A 400 11.71 13.66 3.14
CA ARG A 400 10.27 13.87 3.23
C ARG A 400 9.95 15.33 2.93
N HIS A 401 8.87 15.59 2.20
CA HIS A 401 8.40 16.94 1.87
C HIS A 401 7.09 17.19 2.60
N ILE A 402 7.17 17.75 3.80
CA ILE A 402 6.07 17.77 4.78
C ILE A 402 5.51 19.18 4.97
N GLU A 403 4.22 19.31 5.23
CA GLU A 403 3.60 20.57 5.61
C GLU A 403 4.19 21.12 6.93
N PRO A 404 4.36 22.44 7.09
CA PRO A 404 4.92 23.05 8.30
C PRO A 404 4.28 22.58 9.61
N GLN A 405 2.94 22.46 9.65
CA GLN A 405 2.21 22.03 10.84
C GLN A 405 2.58 20.60 11.26
N ALA A 406 2.65 19.68 10.29
CA ALA A 406 3.00 18.30 10.54
C ALA A 406 4.46 18.13 10.95
N PHE A 407 5.37 18.90 10.34
CA PHE A 407 6.76 18.93 10.78
C PHE A 407 6.88 19.40 12.23
N LEU A 408 6.20 20.48 12.65
CA LEU A 408 6.29 20.96 14.03
C LEU A 408 5.72 19.96 15.04
N ALA A 409 4.65 19.24 14.67
CA ALA A 409 4.13 18.16 15.50
C ALA A 409 5.18 17.04 15.67
N TRP A 410 5.79 16.58 14.56
CA TRP A 410 6.87 15.58 14.57
C TRP A 410 8.07 16.05 15.39
N GLN A 411 8.55 17.25 15.14
CA GLN A 411 9.70 17.86 15.82
C GLN A 411 9.48 17.90 17.34
N LYS A 412 8.30 18.34 17.77
CA LYS A 412 7.96 18.45 19.19
C LYS A 412 8.03 17.11 19.91
N ILE A 413 7.46 16.05 19.32
CA ILE A 413 7.50 14.73 19.94
C ILE A 413 8.87 14.05 19.83
N TYR A 414 9.66 14.39 18.80
CA TYR A 414 11.03 13.92 18.63
C TYR A 414 11.95 14.47 19.73
N GLU A 415 11.81 15.74 20.07
CA GLU A 415 12.64 16.44 21.06
C GLU A 415 12.26 16.14 22.53
N ASP A 416 11.15 15.44 22.80
CA ASP A 416 10.72 15.16 24.17
C ASP A 416 11.34 13.85 24.71
N GLU A 417 12.67 13.81 24.84
CA GLU A 417 13.33 12.58 25.32
C GLU A 417 12.96 12.19 26.76
N ALA A 418 12.57 13.18 27.58
CA ALA A 418 12.13 12.96 28.94
C ALA A 418 10.84 12.13 28.97
N LEU A 419 9.87 12.46 28.11
CA LEU A 419 8.63 11.72 27.96
C LEU A 419 8.88 10.25 27.57
N TRP A 420 9.80 10.00 26.65
CA TRP A 420 10.16 8.64 26.22
C TRP A 420 10.87 7.85 27.32
N ARG A 421 11.82 8.47 28.01
CA ARG A 421 12.54 7.85 29.14
C ARG A 421 11.60 7.46 30.27
N GLN A 422 10.61 8.30 30.58
CA GLN A 422 9.58 7.99 31.59
C GLN A 422 8.73 6.76 31.23
N LYS A 423 8.64 6.39 29.94
CA LYS A 423 7.98 5.15 29.49
C LYS A 423 8.91 3.95 29.35
N GLY A 424 10.16 4.09 29.80
CA GLY A 424 11.13 3.00 29.84
C GLY A 424 11.86 2.77 28.51
N PHE A 425 11.79 3.71 27.57
CA PHE A 425 12.65 3.68 26.39
C PHE A 425 14.03 4.26 26.70
N ASP A 426 15.08 3.59 26.23
CA ASP A 426 16.47 4.06 26.22
C ASP A 426 16.83 4.78 24.91
N TYR A 427 15.83 5.07 24.08
CA TYR A 427 15.92 5.78 22.81
C TYR A 427 14.62 6.55 22.52
N VAL A 428 14.64 7.43 21.52
CA VAL A 428 13.43 8.09 21.00
C VAL A 428 12.80 7.18 19.92
N PRO A 429 11.64 6.55 20.16
CA PRO A 429 11.07 5.50 19.31
C PRO A 429 10.18 6.05 18.17
N ILE A 430 10.60 7.18 17.60
CA ILE A 430 9.97 7.76 16.41
C ILE A 430 11.03 8.08 15.38
N GLU A 431 10.60 8.27 14.14
CA GLU A 431 11.46 8.49 12.99
C GLU A 431 12.54 9.55 13.27
N PRO A 432 13.83 9.20 13.13
CA PRO A 432 14.91 10.13 13.38
C PRO A 432 14.93 11.30 12.39
N ILE A 433 15.14 12.51 12.90
CA ILE A 433 15.38 13.71 12.09
C ILE A 433 16.89 13.95 12.02
N GLN A 434 17.48 13.80 10.83
CA GLN A 434 18.92 14.02 10.62
C GLN A 434 19.25 15.48 10.27
N SER A 435 18.33 16.16 9.59
CA SER A 435 18.45 17.55 9.10
C SER A 435 17.10 17.98 8.54
N PHE A 436 16.83 19.27 8.48
CA PHE A 436 15.67 19.81 7.80
C PHE A 436 15.94 21.18 7.20
N ARG A 437 15.09 21.60 6.25
CA ARG A 437 15.11 22.96 5.72
C ARG A 437 13.75 23.32 5.15
N LEU A 438 13.40 24.60 5.22
CA LEU A 438 12.22 25.11 4.51
C LEU A 438 12.53 25.26 3.02
N ASN A 439 11.71 24.68 2.16
CA ASN A 439 11.91 24.74 0.71
C ASN A 439 11.10 25.87 0.06
N LYS A 440 11.38 26.13 -1.21
CA LYS A 440 10.76 27.23 -1.98
C LYS A 440 9.25 27.07 -2.21
N ASN A 441 8.70 25.88 -1.99
CA ASN A 441 7.27 25.59 -2.14
C ASN A 441 6.51 25.75 -0.81
N GLY A 442 7.17 26.18 0.26
CA GLY A 442 6.57 26.30 1.58
C GLY A 442 6.49 25.00 2.38
N LEU A 443 7.04 23.90 1.85
CA LEU A 443 7.15 22.61 2.55
C LEU A 443 8.50 22.50 3.27
N VAL A 444 8.55 21.64 4.29
CA VAL A 444 9.78 21.30 5.00
C VAL A 444 10.40 20.04 4.36
N ASP A 445 11.60 20.18 3.81
CA ASP A 445 12.44 19.05 3.38
C ASP A 445 13.10 18.44 4.63
N VAL A 446 12.62 17.30 5.11
CA VAL A 446 13.18 16.60 6.27
C VAL A 446 14.03 15.42 5.79
N TYR A 447 15.33 15.45 6.11
CA TYR A 447 16.23 14.33 5.88
C TYR A 447 16.09 13.35 7.04
N SER A 448 15.65 12.13 6.74
CA SER A 448 15.48 11.07 7.71
C SER A 448 16.33 9.86 7.38
N GLY A 449 16.72 9.11 8.40
CA GLY A 449 17.50 7.89 8.26
C GLY A 449 16.65 6.73 7.74
N VAL A 450 17.18 5.96 6.80
CA VAL A 450 16.57 4.70 6.39
C VAL A 450 16.82 3.66 7.49
N LEU A 451 15.74 3.05 7.94
CA LEU A 451 15.73 1.98 8.95
C LEU A 451 15.76 0.61 8.27
N ASP A 452 15.60 -0.46 9.05
CA ASP A 452 15.53 -1.83 8.53
C ASP A 452 14.07 -2.15 8.09
N LEU A 453 13.72 -3.42 7.85
CA LEU A 453 12.35 -3.81 7.50
C LEU A 453 11.28 -3.35 8.52
N ASN A 454 10.01 -3.36 8.12
CA ASN A 454 8.91 -3.03 9.01
C ASN A 454 8.47 -4.22 9.89
N LEU A 455 7.75 -3.91 10.96
CA LEU A 455 7.27 -4.85 11.96
C LEU A 455 6.35 -5.92 11.36
N GLU A 456 5.44 -5.53 10.46
CA GLU A 456 4.53 -6.48 9.80
C GLU A 456 5.33 -7.55 9.05
N THR A 457 6.28 -7.13 8.20
CA THR A 457 7.13 -8.06 7.45
C THR A 457 7.97 -8.95 8.36
N TRP A 458 8.45 -8.45 9.51
CA TRP A 458 9.19 -9.28 10.47
C TRP A 458 8.28 -10.35 11.11
N LEU A 459 7.08 -9.95 11.53
CA LEU A 459 6.11 -10.86 12.16
C LEU A 459 5.49 -11.85 11.19
N GLU A 460 5.47 -11.55 9.89
CA GLU A 460 5.12 -12.51 8.83
C GLU A 460 6.16 -13.64 8.71
N MET A 461 7.43 -13.34 8.98
CA MET A 461 8.53 -14.32 8.88
C MET A 461 8.75 -15.10 10.18
N THR A 462 8.64 -14.45 11.35
CA THR A 462 9.05 -15.06 12.63
C THR A 462 8.28 -14.55 13.84
N ASP A 463 8.21 -15.36 14.90
CA ASP A 463 7.71 -14.95 16.22
C ASP A 463 8.82 -14.43 17.16
N MET A 464 10.07 -14.36 16.67
CA MET A 464 11.21 -13.83 17.41
C MET A 464 10.95 -12.38 17.84
N PHE A 465 10.99 -12.14 19.16
CA PHE A 465 10.69 -10.86 19.83
C PHE A 465 9.26 -10.33 19.63
N ALA A 466 8.31 -11.15 19.15
CA ALA A 466 6.99 -10.66 18.78
C ALA A 466 6.25 -9.97 19.93
N MET A 467 6.26 -10.56 21.13
CA MET A 467 5.59 -9.98 22.30
C MET A 467 6.21 -8.64 22.70
N GLU A 468 7.54 -8.55 22.72
CA GLU A 468 8.26 -7.36 23.14
C GLU A 468 8.14 -6.21 22.13
N LEU A 469 8.06 -6.52 20.84
CA LEU A 469 7.84 -5.53 19.78
C LEU A 469 6.39 -5.03 19.78
N VAL A 470 5.40 -5.91 19.98
CA VAL A 470 4.00 -5.51 20.12
C VAL A 470 3.78 -4.66 21.38
N ASP A 471 4.41 -5.00 22.50
CA ASP A 471 4.37 -4.17 23.72
C ASP A 471 5.01 -2.79 23.49
N ALA A 472 6.16 -2.72 22.81
CA ALA A 472 6.79 -1.46 22.45
C ALA A 472 5.88 -0.59 21.55
N LYS A 473 5.24 -1.20 20.55
CA LYS A 473 4.25 -0.55 19.66
C LYS A 473 3.11 0.06 20.47
N LEU A 474 2.48 -0.72 21.34
CA LEU A 474 1.36 -0.26 22.18
C LEU A 474 1.77 0.87 23.13
N LYS A 475 2.99 0.81 23.69
CA LYS A 475 3.56 1.88 24.52
C LYS A 475 3.75 3.19 23.75
N ILE A 476 4.26 3.11 22.51
CA ILE A 476 4.41 4.28 21.63
C ILE A 476 3.05 4.92 21.39
N LEU A 477 2.07 4.13 20.94
CA LEU A 477 0.73 4.64 20.61
C LEU A 477 0.01 5.25 21.81
N SER A 478 0.05 4.57 22.96
CA SER A 478 -0.57 5.08 24.18
C SER A 478 0.09 6.37 24.68
N LEU A 479 1.40 6.55 24.46
CA LEU A 479 2.08 7.79 24.79
C LEU A 479 1.64 8.93 23.87
N LEU A 480 1.56 8.70 22.56
CA LEU A 480 1.11 9.72 21.59
C LEU A 480 -0.31 10.19 21.90
N GLU A 481 -1.23 9.25 22.10
CA GLU A 481 -2.64 9.52 22.41
C GLU A 481 -2.78 10.36 23.69
N ARG A 482 -2.14 9.94 24.80
CA ARG A 482 -2.19 10.66 26.08
C ARG A 482 -1.62 12.07 26.01
N ASN A 483 -0.69 12.31 25.09
CA ASN A 483 -0.06 13.61 24.88
C ASN A 483 -0.63 14.35 23.67
N ARG A 484 -1.82 13.96 23.18
CA ARG A 484 -2.58 14.65 22.12
C ARG A 484 -1.83 14.77 20.78
N PHE A 485 -0.90 13.86 20.53
CA PHE A 485 -0.28 13.68 19.22
C PHE A 485 -1.11 12.70 18.40
N ASN A 486 -1.53 13.14 17.22
CA ASN A 486 -2.13 12.25 16.22
C ASN A 486 -1.12 12.06 15.09
N HIS A 487 -0.77 10.81 14.78
CA HIS A 487 0.14 10.47 13.69
C HIS A 487 -0.54 10.59 12.31
N GLY A 488 -1.86 10.44 12.26
CA GLY A 488 -2.69 10.61 11.06
C GLY A 488 -3.02 9.31 10.32
N HIS A 489 -2.13 8.32 10.29
CA HIS A 489 -2.33 7.08 9.52
C HIS A 489 -1.52 5.90 10.11
N VAL A 490 -1.76 5.60 11.38
CA VAL A 490 -1.06 4.51 12.08
C VAL A 490 -1.45 3.14 11.53
N HIS A 491 -0.45 2.36 11.09
CA HIS A 491 -0.59 0.93 10.80
C HIS A 491 0.77 0.22 10.96
N ASP A 492 0.78 -1.11 10.94
CA ASP A 492 1.97 -1.92 11.27
C ASP A 492 3.15 -1.69 10.30
N ARG A 493 2.86 -1.36 9.04
CA ARG A 493 3.89 -0.97 8.06
C ARG A 493 4.61 0.34 8.39
N ASN A 494 4.06 1.17 9.28
CA ASN A 494 4.69 2.39 9.77
C ASN A 494 5.55 2.16 11.01
N PHE A 495 5.68 0.92 11.48
CA PHE A 495 6.64 0.60 12.53
C PHE A 495 7.86 -0.06 11.89
N SER A 496 8.96 0.66 11.78
CA SER A 496 10.23 0.15 11.26
C SER A 496 11.12 -0.38 12.37
N LEU A 497 11.86 -1.44 12.07
CA LEU A 497 12.85 -2.02 12.97
C LEU A 497 14.21 -1.37 12.77
N ARG A 498 15.06 -1.49 13.79
CA ARG A 498 16.49 -1.28 13.68
C ARG A 498 17.25 -2.29 14.49
N PHE A 499 17.91 -3.20 13.79
CA PHE A 499 18.73 -4.23 14.40
C PHE A 499 20.08 -3.68 14.85
N PHE A 500 20.54 -4.21 15.98
CA PHE A 500 21.90 -3.99 16.45
C PHE A 500 22.89 -4.62 15.47
N ARG A 501 24.05 -4.00 15.33
CA ARG A 501 25.12 -4.45 14.44
C ARG A 501 26.45 -4.49 15.20
N ASP A 502 27.30 -5.45 14.86
CA ASP A 502 28.66 -5.55 15.38
C ASP A 502 29.59 -4.51 14.71
N GLU A 503 30.88 -4.52 15.10
CA GLU A 503 31.90 -3.61 14.55
C GLU A 503 32.15 -3.82 13.04
N ASN A 504 31.74 -4.96 12.48
CA ASN A 504 31.82 -5.26 11.05
C ASN A 504 30.51 -4.92 10.31
N GLY A 505 29.54 -4.32 11.00
CA GLY A 505 28.22 -4.00 10.44
C GLY A 505 27.30 -5.20 10.29
N ARG A 506 27.62 -6.36 10.86
CA ARG A 506 26.78 -7.57 10.81
C ARG A 506 25.67 -7.50 11.84
N VAL A 507 24.46 -7.87 11.44
CA VAL A 507 23.28 -7.86 12.30
C VAL A 507 23.40 -8.88 13.43
N ASP A 508 23.11 -8.43 14.66
CA ASP A 508 23.01 -9.26 15.85
C ASP A 508 21.54 -9.67 16.08
N PHE A 509 21.16 -10.82 15.52
CA PHE A 509 19.81 -11.39 15.66
C PHE A 509 19.51 -11.90 17.08
N THR A 510 20.50 -11.96 17.98
CA THR A 510 20.27 -12.37 19.38
C THR A 510 19.70 -11.27 20.24
N LYS A 511 19.76 -10.02 19.75
CA LYS A 511 19.23 -8.83 20.44
C LYS A 511 17.92 -8.37 19.82
N LYS A 512 16.96 -8.05 20.67
CA LYS A 512 15.71 -7.40 20.26
C LYS A 512 16.02 -6.12 19.47
N PRO A 513 15.52 -5.94 18.23
CA PRO A 513 15.70 -4.70 17.50
C PRO A 513 14.96 -3.53 18.17
N ARG A 514 15.40 -2.30 17.91
CA ARG A 514 14.65 -1.10 18.29
C ARG A 514 13.49 -0.89 17.31
N LEU A 515 12.35 -0.45 17.84
CA LEU A 515 11.14 -0.16 17.07
C LEU A 515 10.93 1.34 16.95
N TYR A 516 10.69 1.84 15.74
CA TYR A 516 10.45 3.24 15.45
C TYR A 516 9.12 3.40 14.70
N LEU A 517 8.24 4.28 15.18
CA LEU A 517 7.12 4.74 14.36
C LEU A 517 7.65 5.72 13.31
N ILE A 518 7.23 5.57 12.05
CA ILE A 518 7.65 6.41 10.92
C ILE A 518 6.47 7.03 10.19
N ASP A 519 6.76 7.90 9.23
CA ASP A 519 5.79 8.57 8.35
C ASP A 519 4.95 9.65 9.07
N PHE A 520 5.60 10.61 9.71
CA PHE A 520 4.93 11.72 10.41
C PHE A 520 4.42 12.84 9.49
N ASP A 521 4.12 12.53 8.23
CA ASP A 521 3.80 13.54 7.23
C ASP A 521 2.38 14.13 7.34
N ALA A 522 1.50 13.46 8.09
CA ALA A 522 0.17 13.89 8.46
C ALA A 522 0.02 14.12 9.97
N ALA A 523 1.13 14.25 10.69
CA ALA A 523 1.10 14.39 12.13
C ALA A 523 0.42 15.71 12.56
N THR A 524 -0.34 15.67 13.65
CA THR A 524 -0.92 16.86 14.26
C THR A 524 -0.75 16.82 15.77
N TYR A 525 -0.77 18.00 16.37
CA TYR A 525 -0.70 18.16 17.82
C TYR A 525 -1.83 19.08 18.27
N ASN A 526 -2.79 18.51 19.00
CA ASN A 526 -3.95 19.24 19.50
C ASN A 526 -3.60 19.88 20.83
N ASN A 527 -3.42 21.21 20.84
CA ASN A 527 -3.22 21.98 22.07
C ASN A 527 -4.42 21.88 23.01
#